data_AF-A0A151K3V0-F1
#
_entry.id   AF-A0A151K3V0-F1
#
_cell.length_a   1.000
_cell.length_b   1.000
_cell.length_c   1.000
_cell.angle_alpha   90.00
_cell.angle_beta   90.00
_cell.angle_gamma   90.00
#
_symmetry.space_group_name_H-M   'P 1'
#
loop_
_entity.id
_entity.type
_entity.pdbx_description
1 polymer ?
#
loop_
_entity_poly.entity_id
_entity_poly.type
_entity_poly.pdbx_seq_one_letter_code
_entity_poly.pdbx_strand_id
1 'polypeptide(L)'
;VLNNPRMHLLQTIMEISSKLPPESYQKLSRLIHTKDIFGSIYIIGLISTYLYKNRSDIFTVILSIYANLLIFQMDMLYVNCVCVLKVCFKEIDNNLRHIQKFIVNSEQYVLTSYYEPRNSSLIIKLKALKKQHMMTSNTVQILNTIFSGQVLITILIALIEINLDIYCHAVEWHDGLVINLNRQFSDLFLLGIIYYIAKTALIFWTCETTKNQAQEIRTTIHDVLNSTRDKPIKDELQLFSLQLLHYKNIFSAKGFNVDATFLVTIVGTITTYMLITLQFLIMSHSCDTKPVTNMSNIIS
;
A
#
# COMPACT_ATOMS: atom_id res chain seq x y z
N VAL A 1 4.20 -13.78 16.31
CA VAL A 1 3.58 -12.59 15.66
C VAL A 1 4.51 -11.37 15.73
N LEU A 2 5.05 -11.02 16.91
CA LEU A 2 6.21 -10.14 17.03
C LEU A 2 7.51 -10.96 17.04
N ASN A 3 8.30 -10.89 15.97
CA ASN A 3 9.68 -11.40 15.96
C ASN A 3 10.65 -10.25 16.25
N ASN A 4 11.87 -10.53 16.72
CA ASN A 4 12.91 -9.52 16.99
C ASN A 4 13.06 -8.44 15.89
N PRO A 5 13.06 -8.79 14.59
CA PRO A 5 13.15 -7.78 13.52
C PRO A 5 11.96 -6.82 13.47
N ARG A 6 10.74 -7.31 13.74
CA ARG A 6 9.52 -6.49 13.74
C ARG A 6 9.48 -5.54 14.93
N MET A 7 9.94 -6.00 16.09
CA MET A 7 10.03 -5.15 17.28
C MET A 7 11.05 -4.02 17.07
N HIS A 8 12.20 -4.33 16.47
CA HIS A 8 13.19 -3.33 16.08
C HIS A 8 12.64 -2.31 15.08
N LEU A 9 11.88 -2.76 14.07
CA LEU A 9 11.21 -1.84 13.14
C LEU A 9 10.25 -0.90 13.87
N LEU A 10 9.39 -1.42 14.76
CA LEU A 10 8.45 -0.59 15.51
C LEU A 10 9.14 0.41 16.43
N GLN A 11 10.25 0.03 17.06
CA GLN A 11 11.09 0.95 17.83
C GLN A 11 11.67 2.05 16.94
N THR A 12 12.17 1.70 15.75
CA THR A 12 12.71 2.68 14.79
C THR A 12 11.62 3.64 14.32
N ILE A 13 10.44 3.13 13.99
CA ILE A 13 9.27 3.93 13.60
C ILE A 13 8.85 4.86 14.74
N MET A 14 8.82 4.35 15.98
CA MET A 14 8.51 5.16 17.16
C MET A 14 9.51 6.31 17.31
N GLU A 15 10.81 6.05 17.17
CA GLU A 15 11.87 7.06 17.28
C GLU A 15 11.81 8.12 16.17
N ILE A 16 11.39 7.76 14.96
CA ILE A 16 11.23 8.75 13.88
C ILE A 16 9.93 9.53 14.07
N SER A 17 8.87 8.87 14.51
CA SER A 17 7.56 9.49 14.75
C SER A 17 7.57 10.48 15.92
N SER A 18 8.43 10.28 16.93
CA SER A 18 8.56 11.20 18.07
C SER A 18 9.16 12.56 17.69
N LYS A 19 9.80 12.66 16.51
CA LYS A 19 10.34 13.90 15.95
C LYS A 19 9.28 14.71 15.19
N LEU A 20 8.06 14.19 15.06
CA LEU A 20 6.96 14.87 14.38
C LEU A 20 6.28 15.93 15.26
N PRO A 21 5.74 17.01 14.67
CA PRO A 21 4.88 17.94 15.39
C PRO A 21 3.66 17.22 16.00
N PRO A 22 3.22 17.60 17.22
CA PRO A 22 2.10 16.95 17.90
C PRO A 22 0.81 16.93 17.08
N GLU A 23 0.52 18.02 16.36
CA GLU A 23 -0.67 18.11 15.51
C GLU A 23 -0.64 17.14 14.32
N SER A 24 0.51 17.02 13.65
CA SER A 24 0.72 16.09 12.54
C SER A 24 0.60 14.64 13.03
N TYR A 25 1.19 14.34 14.19
CA TYR A 25 1.11 13.03 14.81
C TYR A 25 -0.34 12.69 15.22
N GLN A 26 -1.07 13.62 15.82
CA GLN A 26 -2.45 13.40 16.25
C GLN A 26 -3.39 13.16 15.06
N LYS A 27 -3.24 13.94 13.98
CA LYS A 27 -4.02 13.75 12.74
C LYS A 27 -3.73 12.38 12.12
N LEU A 28 -2.46 11.98 12.06
CA LEU A 28 -2.05 10.67 11.56
C LEU A 28 -2.60 9.53 12.42
N SER A 29 -2.46 9.62 13.74
CA SER A 29 -2.96 8.63 14.69
C SER A 29 -4.46 8.43 14.54
N ARG A 30 -5.25 9.51 14.46
CA ARG A 30 -6.70 9.42 14.20
C ARG A 30 -6.98 8.67 12.89
N LEU A 31 -6.30 9.02 11.80
CA LEU A 31 -6.50 8.36 10.51
C LEU A 31 -6.19 6.86 10.58
N ILE A 32 -5.06 6.48 11.20
CA ILE A 32 -4.65 5.09 11.37
C ILE A 32 -5.68 4.31 12.19
N HIS A 33 -6.07 4.82 13.37
CA HIS A 33 -7.02 4.14 14.23
C HIS A 33 -8.41 4.03 13.59
N THR A 34 -8.91 5.10 12.97
CA THR A 34 -10.20 5.08 12.28
C THR A 34 -10.20 4.05 11.15
N LYS A 35 -9.16 4.02 10.31
CA LYS A 35 -8.99 3.02 9.24
C LYS A 35 -9.01 1.60 9.78
N ASP A 36 -8.21 1.32 10.82
CA ASP A 36 -8.07 -0.02 11.39
C ASP A 36 -9.35 -0.51 12.06
N ILE A 37 -10.08 0.39 12.73
CA ILE A 37 -11.38 0.08 13.35
C ILE A 37 -12.40 -0.28 12.25
N PHE A 38 -12.52 0.52 11.20
CA PHE A 38 -13.44 0.23 10.10
C PHE A 38 -13.11 -1.10 9.41
N GLY A 39 -11.83 -1.36 9.11
CA GLY A 39 -11.41 -2.63 8.52
C GLY A 39 -11.69 -3.83 9.44
N SER A 40 -11.48 -3.68 10.75
CA SER A 40 -11.74 -4.74 11.72
C SER A 40 -13.23 -5.06 11.83
N ILE A 41 -14.10 -4.03 11.89
CA ILE A 41 -15.55 -4.21 11.90
C ILE A 41 -16.02 -4.93 10.62
N TYR A 42 -15.48 -4.53 9.47
CA TYR A 42 -15.83 -5.13 8.19
C TYR A 42 -15.48 -6.63 8.14
N ILE A 43 -14.27 -7.01 8.58
CA ILE A 43 -13.85 -8.42 8.64
C ILE A 43 -14.67 -9.23 9.64
N ILE A 44 -14.98 -8.66 10.79
CA ILE A 44 -15.86 -9.32 11.77
C ILE A 44 -17.22 -9.60 11.12
N GLY A 45 -17.80 -8.63 10.40
CA GLY A 45 -19.06 -8.82 9.66
C GLY A 45 -18.99 -9.92 8.61
N LEU A 46 -17.90 -9.96 7.82
CA LEU A 46 -17.65 -11.04 6.85
C LEU A 46 -17.56 -12.41 7.53
N ILE A 47 -16.77 -12.52 8.59
CA ILE A 47 -16.58 -13.75 9.35
C ILE A 47 -17.89 -14.22 9.98
N SER A 48 -18.66 -13.31 10.59
CA SER A 48 -19.97 -13.65 11.18
C SER A 48 -20.95 -14.18 10.14
N THR A 49 -20.96 -13.60 8.94
CA THR A 49 -21.80 -14.05 7.83
C THR A 49 -21.35 -15.43 7.32
N TYR A 50 -20.04 -15.65 7.22
CA TYR A 50 -19.45 -16.94 6.86
C TYR A 50 -19.78 -18.03 7.89
N LEU A 51 -19.63 -17.73 9.19
CA LEU A 51 -19.94 -18.65 10.30
C LEU A 51 -21.41 -19.06 10.34
N TYR A 52 -22.32 -18.11 10.12
CA TYR A 52 -23.75 -18.39 10.10
C TYR A 52 -24.13 -19.40 9.01
N LYS A 53 -23.38 -19.38 7.91
CA LYS A 53 -23.75 -20.09 6.68
C LYS A 53 -23.01 -21.40 6.48
N ASN A 54 -21.80 -21.49 7.01
CA ASN A 54 -20.96 -22.65 6.80
C ASN A 54 -21.34 -23.81 7.73
N ARG A 55 -21.46 -25.02 7.16
CA ARG A 55 -21.69 -26.27 7.92
C ARG A 55 -20.45 -27.17 7.98
N SER A 56 -19.27 -26.61 7.75
CA SER A 56 -17.99 -27.33 7.87
C SER A 56 -17.64 -27.68 9.31
N ASP A 57 -16.64 -28.56 9.45
CA ASP A 57 -16.05 -28.90 10.73
C ASP A 57 -15.53 -27.66 11.49
N ILE A 58 -15.80 -27.64 12.80
CA ILE A 58 -15.54 -26.49 13.69
C ILE A 58 -14.05 -26.14 13.71
N PHE A 59 -13.17 -27.14 13.68
CA PHE A 59 -11.72 -26.90 13.71
C PHE A 59 -11.22 -26.18 12.45
N THR A 60 -11.68 -26.57 11.25
CA THR A 60 -11.31 -25.92 10.00
C THR A 60 -11.76 -24.46 9.97
N VAL A 61 -12.96 -24.20 10.48
CA VAL A 61 -13.54 -22.85 10.55
C VAL A 61 -12.72 -21.94 11.48
N ILE A 62 -12.37 -22.41 12.68
CA ILE A 62 -11.57 -21.65 13.65
C ILE A 62 -10.19 -21.33 13.06
N LEU A 63 -9.54 -22.30 12.42
CA LEU A 63 -8.23 -22.11 11.80
C LEU A 63 -8.27 -21.06 10.67
N SER A 64 -9.30 -21.12 9.82
CA SER A 64 -9.50 -20.15 8.73
C SER A 64 -9.71 -18.73 9.25
N ILE A 65 -10.53 -18.57 10.30
CA ILE A 65 -10.77 -17.28 10.95
C ILE A 65 -9.47 -16.70 11.51
N TYR A 66 -8.71 -17.53 12.23
CA TYR A 66 -7.43 -17.13 12.79
C TYR A 66 -6.43 -16.69 11.71
N ALA A 67 -6.32 -17.46 10.62
CA ALA A 67 -5.45 -17.13 9.49
C ALA A 67 -5.84 -15.79 8.84
N ASN A 68 -7.12 -15.56 8.58
CA ASN A 68 -7.62 -14.32 7.98
C ASN A 68 -7.38 -13.09 8.86
N LEU A 69 -7.66 -13.21 10.17
CA LEU A 69 -7.38 -12.15 11.14
C LEU A 69 -5.89 -11.84 11.23
N LEU A 70 -5.05 -12.87 11.23
CA LEU A 70 -3.60 -12.71 11.27
C LEU A 70 -3.09 -12.01 10.00
N ILE A 71 -3.53 -12.41 8.81
CA ILE A 71 -3.17 -11.74 7.55
C ILE A 71 -3.59 -10.28 7.59
N PHE A 72 -4.83 -9.99 8.01
CA PHE A 72 -5.33 -8.63 8.09
C PHE A 72 -4.51 -7.75 9.05
N GLN A 73 -4.27 -8.23 10.27
CA GLN A 73 -3.46 -7.50 11.24
C GLN A 73 -2.06 -7.20 10.70
N MET A 74 -1.47 -8.17 10.02
CA MET A 74 -0.14 -8.05 9.45
C MET A 74 -0.11 -7.07 8.27
N ASP A 75 -1.16 -7.04 7.43
CA ASP A 75 -1.30 -6.08 6.33
C ASP A 75 -1.56 -4.66 6.84
N MET A 76 -2.43 -4.51 7.84
CA MET A 76 -2.69 -3.20 8.46
C MET A 76 -1.45 -2.65 9.16
N LEU A 77 -0.68 -3.50 9.84
CA LEU A 77 0.59 -3.11 10.44
C LEU A 77 1.57 -2.55 9.39
N TYR A 78 1.68 -3.21 8.24
CA TYR A 78 2.49 -2.72 7.13
C TYR A 78 2.03 -1.35 6.66
N VAL A 79 0.73 -1.20 6.34
CA VAL A 79 0.16 0.08 5.89
C VAL A 79 0.39 1.18 6.91
N ASN A 80 0.23 0.90 8.21
CA ASN A 80 0.45 1.87 9.28
C ASN A 80 1.90 2.35 9.32
N CYS A 81 2.87 1.44 9.15
CA CYS A 81 4.29 1.80 9.06
C CYS A 81 4.56 2.73 7.87
N VAL A 82 4.01 2.40 6.69
CA VAL A 82 4.16 3.23 5.49
C VAL A 82 3.52 4.61 5.67
N CYS A 83 2.33 4.68 6.28
CA CYS A 83 1.65 5.94 6.61
C CYS A 83 2.50 6.85 7.52
N VAL A 84 3.17 6.28 8.53
CA VAL A 84 4.09 7.06 9.39
C VAL A 84 5.26 7.61 8.58
N LEU A 85 5.90 6.76 7.76
CA LEU A 85 7.01 7.17 6.90
C LEU A 85 6.61 8.30 5.94
N LYS A 86 5.39 8.26 5.39
CA LYS A 86 4.83 9.34 4.57
C LYS A 86 4.81 10.68 5.29
N VAL A 87 4.31 10.71 6.52
CA VAL A 87 4.25 11.95 7.31
C VAL A 87 5.65 12.44 7.67
N CYS A 88 6.60 11.53 7.94
CA CYS A 88 8.00 11.90 8.16
C CYS A 88 8.63 12.56 6.93
N PHE A 89 8.40 12.01 5.73
CA PHE A 89 8.88 12.66 4.49
C PHE A 89 8.20 14.01 4.25
N LYS A 90 6.90 14.10 4.48
CA LYS A 90 6.15 15.36 4.36
C LYS A 90 6.67 16.43 5.32
N GLU A 91 7.01 16.06 6.54
CA GLU A 91 7.58 16.98 7.53
C GLU A 91 8.97 17.49 7.12
N ILE A 92 9.82 16.60 6.58
CA ILE A 92 11.12 17.01 6.03
C ILE A 92 10.91 18.02 4.89
N ASP A 93 9.99 17.75 3.98
CA ASP A 93 9.68 18.63 2.85
C ASP A 93 9.17 20.01 3.31
N ASN A 94 8.22 20.03 4.26
CA ASN A 94 7.71 21.27 4.85
C ASN A 94 8.82 22.14 5.47
N ASN A 95 9.74 21.51 6.21
CA ASN A 95 10.87 22.20 6.83
C ASN A 95 11.86 22.74 5.79
N LEU A 96 12.10 22.00 4.70
CA LEU A 96 12.90 22.48 3.57
C LEU A 96 12.25 23.68 2.87
N ARG A 97 10.94 23.64 2.63
CA ARG A 97 10.19 24.78 2.06
C ARG A 97 10.22 26.00 2.98
N HIS A 98 10.20 25.81 4.30
CA HIS A 98 10.37 26.90 5.25
C HIS A 98 11.77 27.52 5.16
N ILE A 99 12.82 26.69 5.04
CA ILE A 99 14.19 27.18 4.81
C ILE A 99 14.28 27.96 3.49
N GLN A 100 13.66 27.46 2.41
CA GLN A 100 13.62 28.14 1.12
C GLN A 100 13.01 29.54 1.23
N LYS A 101 11.82 29.66 1.83
CA LYS A 101 11.16 30.96 2.04
C LYS A 101 12.04 31.91 2.85
N PHE A 102 12.74 31.40 3.85
CA PHE A 102 13.64 32.19 4.67
C PHE A 102 14.85 32.71 3.89
N ILE A 103 15.45 31.88 3.03
CA ILE A 103 16.56 32.27 2.15
C ILE A 103 16.11 33.37 1.18
N VAL A 104 14.99 33.17 0.46
CA VAL A 104 14.45 34.15 -0.49
C VAL A 104 14.13 35.49 0.19
N ASN A 105 13.47 35.47 1.35
CA ASN A 105 13.14 36.70 2.08
C ASN A 105 14.39 37.42 2.62
N SER A 106 15.46 36.69 2.97
CA SER A 106 16.68 37.29 3.48
C SER A 106 17.51 38.00 2.40
N GLU A 107 17.43 37.57 1.14
CA GLU A 107 18.09 38.26 0.03
C GLU A 107 17.50 39.67 -0.24
N GLN A 108 16.29 39.96 0.25
CA GLN A 108 15.57 41.20 -0.01
C GLN A 108 15.85 42.31 1.03
N TYR A 109 16.46 41.98 2.17
CA TYR A 109 16.73 42.90 3.30
C TYR A 109 18.17 42.74 3.78
N VAL A 110 19.15 43.36 3.11
CA VAL A 110 20.57 43.21 3.47
C VAL A 110 21.04 44.30 4.44
N LEU A 111 21.40 43.92 5.67
CA LEU A 111 22.45 44.58 6.45
C LEU A 111 23.42 43.52 6.97
N THR A 112 24.69 43.69 6.63
CA THR A 112 25.73 42.67 6.48
C THR A 112 26.33 42.15 7.80
N SER A 113 25.95 42.70 8.97
CA SER A 113 26.59 42.33 10.25
C SER A 113 25.92 41.18 11.02
N TYR A 114 24.73 40.73 10.60
CA TYR A 114 23.98 39.61 11.23
C TYR A 114 24.07 38.29 10.43
N TYR A 115 24.88 38.25 9.37
CA TYR A 115 24.88 37.17 8.38
C TYR A 115 25.62 35.89 8.85
N GLU A 116 26.75 36.03 9.56
CA GLU A 116 27.58 34.88 9.97
C GLU A 116 26.94 33.96 11.02
N PRO A 117 26.34 34.45 12.12
CA PRO A 117 25.69 33.57 13.11
C PRO A 117 24.46 32.85 12.52
N ARG A 118 23.78 33.49 11.58
CA ARG A 118 22.52 33.05 10.97
C ARG A 118 22.73 31.89 10.00
N ASN A 119 23.79 31.94 9.18
CA ASN A 119 24.15 30.86 8.27
C ASN A 119 24.57 29.58 9.00
N SER A 120 25.24 29.71 10.15
CA SER A 120 25.55 28.57 11.03
C SER A 120 24.28 27.84 11.50
N SER A 121 23.24 28.59 11.90
CA SER A 121 21.96 28.00 12.34
C SER A 121 21.21 27.24 11.23
N LEU A 122 21.25 27.74 9.98
CA LEU A 122 20.62 27.08 8.83
C LEU A 122 21.36 25.80 8.44
N ILE A 123 22.69 25.81 8.47
CA ILE A 123 23.51 24.63 8.19
C ILE A 123 23.24 23.52 9.23
N ILE A 124 23.11 23.88 10.52
CA ILE A 124 22.76 22.91 11.57
C ILE A 124 21.38 22.29 11.30
N LYS A 125 20.39 23.11 10.91
CA LYS A 125 19.05 22.62 10.54
C LYS A 125 19.09 21.70 9.32
N LEU A 126 19.81 22.06 8.27
CA LEU A 126 19.96 21.24 7.05
C LEU A 126 20.62 19.90 7.37
N LYS A 127 21.69 19.89 8.18
CA LYS A 127 22.33 18.65 8.65
C LYS A 127 21.37 17.77 9.43
N ALA A 128 20.53 18.36 10.28
CA ALA A 128 19.50 17.63 11.03
C ALA A 128 18.45 17.01 10.09
N LEU A 129 17.94 17.77 9.11
CA LEU A 129 16.96 17.29 8.12
C LEU A 129 17.54 16.16 7.26
N LYS A 130 18.79 16.30 6.82
CA LYS A 130 19.52 15.27 6.07
C LYS A 130 19.66 13.97 6.87
N LYS A 131 20.01 14.07 8.16
CA LYS A 131 20.07 12.91 9.07
C LYS A 131 18.69 12.27 9.26
N GLN A 132 17.64 13.08 9.42
CA GLN A 132 16.26 12.60 9.54
C GLN A 132 15.79 11.87 8.26
N HIS A 133 16.11 12.42 7.09
CA HIS A 133 15.85 11.76 5.80
C HIS A 133 16.59 10.43 5.68
N MET A 134 17.87 10.36 6.09
CA MET A 134 18.65 9.13 6.10
C MET A 134 17.98 8.04 6.95
N MET A 135 17.60 8.40 8.17
CA MET A 135 16.97 7.48 9.12
C MET A 135 15.61 6.98 8.60
N THR A 136 14.82 7.88 8.00
CA THR A 136 13.53 7.54 7.38
C THR A 136 13.72 6.60 6.19
N SER A 137 14.69 6.88 5.33
CA SER A 137 15.00 6.04 4.16
C SER A 137 15.56 4.66 4.55
N ASN A 138 16.41 4.58 5.57
CA ASN A 138 16.87 3.31 6.13
C ASN A 138 15.70 2.49 6.69
N THR A 139 14.71 3.16 7.30
CA THR A 139 13.52 2.48 7.83
C THR A 139 12.65 1.89 6.73
N VAL A 140 12.56 2.56 5.56
CA VAL A 140 11.93 1.98 4.36
C VAL A 140 12.63 0.68 3.95
N GLN A 141 13.97 0.64 3.97
CA GLN A 141 14.73 -0.56 3.63
C GLN A 141 14.49 -1.70 4.63
N ILE A 142 14.49 -1.40 5.93
CA ILE A 142 14.16 -2.38 6.99
C ILE A 142 12.73 -2.90 6.81
N LEU A 143 11.78 -2.01 6.53
CA LEU A 143 10.38 -2.36 6.27
C LEU A 143 10.26 -3.32 5.08
N ASN A 144 10.90 -3.01 3.95
CA ASN A 144 10.92 -3.89 2.78
C ASN A 144 11.54 -5.25 3.11
N THR A 145 12.61 -5.29 3.90
CA THR A 145 13.28 -6.56 4.25
C THR A 145 12.35 -7.47 5.07
N ILE A 146 11.57 -6.89 5.99
CA ILE A 146 10.68 -7.64 6.89
C ILE A 146 9.36 -8.03 6.21
N PHE A 147 8.77 -7.13 5.44
CA PHE A 147 7.41 -7.29 4.92
C PHE A 147 7.35 -7.70 3.44
N SER A 148 8.45 -7.67 2.70
CA SER A 148 8.47 -7.99 1.26
C SER A 148 7.79 -9.32 0.91
N GLY A 149 8.13 -10.39 1.64
CA GLY A 149 7.53 -11.71 1.44
C GLY A 149 6.05 -11.73 1.80
N GLN A 150 5.67 -11.05 2.87
CA GLN A 150 4.27 -10.98 3.31
C GLN A 150 3.40 -10.20 2.32
N VAL A 151 3.85 -9.04 1.86
CA VAL A 151 3.13 -8.23 0.86
C VAL A 151 2.96 -9.03 -0.44
N LEU A 152 3.98 -9.78 -0.85
CA LEU A 152 3.87 -10.66 -2.02
C LEU A 152 2.80 -11.74 -1.81
N ILE A 153 2.81 -12.43 -0.66
CA ILE A 153 1.79 -13.43 -0.32
C ILE A 153 0.40 -12.81 -0.31
N THR A 154 0.24 -11.63 0.29
CA THR A 154 -1.04 -10.91 0.33
C THR A 154 -1.56 -10.60 -1.08
N ILE A 155 -0.69 -10.16 -1.99
CA ILE A 155 -1.04 -9.88 -3.39
C ILE A 155 -1.43 -11.17 -4.13
N LEU A 156 -0.69 -12.27 -3.93
CA LEU A 156 -1.01 -13.56 -4.54
C LEU A 156 -2.33 -14.12 -4.04
N ILE A 157 -2.59 -14.06 -2.73
CA ILE A 157 -3.88 -14.47 -2.14
C ILE A 157 -5.00 -13.61 -2.74
N ALA A 158 -4.84 -12.28 -2.78
CA ALA A 158 -5.86 -11.42 -3.37
C ALA A 158 -6.13 -11.76 -4.83
N LEU A 159 -5.09 -12.05 -5.62
CA LEU A 159 -5.25 -12.48 -7.02
C LEU A 159 -6.04 -13.79 -7.11
N ILE A 160 -5.68 -14.81 -6.33
CA ILE A 160 -6.35 -16.12 -6.35
C ILE A 160 -7.81 -15.98 -5.92
N GLU A 161 -8.08 -15.34 -4.79
CA GLU A 161 -9.43 -15.18 -4.23
C GLU A 161 -10.34 -14.39 -5.16
N ILE A 162 -9.87 -13.26 -5.72
CA ILE A 162 -10.67 -12.48 -6.68
C ILE A 162 -10.99 -13.31 -7.93
N ASN A 163 -10.03 -14.09 -8.44
CA ASN A 163 -10.27 -14.94 -9.62
C ASN A 163 -11.27 -16.07 -9.32
N LEU A 164 -11.14 -16.71 -8.15
CA LEU A 164 -12.05 -17.77 -7.72
C LEU A 164 -13.47 -17.24 -7.49
N ASP A 165 -13.61 -16.11 -6.79
CA ASP A 165 -14.92 -15.51 -6.51
C ASP A 165 -15.65 -15.14 -7.80
N ILE A 166 -14.97 -14.53 -8.77
CA ILE A 166 -15.61 -14.17 -10.04
C ILE A 166 -15.87 -15.42 -10.90
N TYR A 167 -15.01 -16.44 -10.87
CA TYR A 167 -15.30 -17.72 -11.52
C TYR A 167 -16.59 -18.34 -10.97
N CYS A 168 -16.73 -18.42 -9.65
CA CYS A 168 -17.95 -18.92 -9.00
C CYS A 168 -19.17 -18.10 -9.42
N HIS A 169 -19.07 -16.78 -9.42
CA HIS A 169 -20.15 -15.90 -9.86
C HIS A 169 -20.47 -16.08 -11.37
N ALA A 170 -19.48 -16.30 -12.23
CA ALA A 170 -19.69 -16.52 -13.66
C ALA A 170 -20.44 -17.83 -13.92
N VAL A 171 -20.06 -18.91 -13.21
CA VAL A 171 -20.75 -20.21 -13.27
C VAL A 171 -22.20 -20.09 -12.79
N GLU A 172 -22.43 -19.42 -11.65
CA GLU A 172 -23.79 -19.15 -11.13
C GLU A 172 -24.66 -18.41 -12.15
N TRP A 173 -24.09 -17.42 -12.86
CA TRP A 173 -24.81 -16.64 -13.85
C TRP A 173 -25.16 -17.43 -15.11
N HIS A 174 -24.25 -18.29 -15.59
CA HIS A 174 -24.36 -18.86 -16.94
C HIS A 174 -25.14 -20.17 -17.02
N ASP A 175 -25.03 -21.07 -16.05
CA ASP A 175 -25.68 -22.38 -16.16
C ASP A 175 -27.18 -22.33 -15.84
N GLY A 176 -27.71 -21.27 -15.22
CA GLY A 176 -29.05 -21.29 -14.63
C GLY A 176 -29.25 -22.41 -13.59
N LEU A 177 -28.21 -23.22 -13.34
CA LEU A 177 -28.07 -24.14 -12.24
C LEU A 177 -28.19 -23.28 -11.01
N VAL A 178 -29.40 -23.34 -10.46
CA VAL A 178 -29.66 -23.23 -9.04
C VAL A 178 -28.83 -24.32 -8.34
N ILE A 179 -27.49 -24.23 -8.38
CA ILE A 179 -26.76 -24.46 -7.14
C ILE A 179 -27.44 -23.46 -6.23
N ASN A 180 -28.21 -23.95 -5.27
CA ASN A 180 -29.05 -23.15 -4.39
C ASN A 180 -28.16 -22.34 -3.42
N LEU A 181 -27.21 -21.57 -3.97
CA LEU A 181 -26.43 -20.53 -3.34
C LEU A 181 -27.41 -19.36 -3.17
N ASN A 182 -28.35 -19.58 -2.23
CA ASN A 182 -29.32 -18.63 -1.72
C ASN A 182 -28.76 -17.20 -1.80
N ARG A 183 -29.45 -16.24 -2.44
CA ARG A 183 -29.05 -14.83 -2.74
C ARG A 183 -27.96 -14.23 -1.84
N GLN A 184 -28.07 -14.49 -0.54
CA GLN A 184 -27.06 -14.24 0.48
C GLN A 184 -25.63 -14.81 0.23
N PHE A 185 -25.39 -15.76 -0.70
CA PHE A 185 -24.09 -16.42 -0.93
C PHE A 185 -23.36 -15.62 -2.02
N SER A 186 -24.09 -15.31 -3.08
CA SER A 186 -23.69 -14.30 -4.07
C SER A 186 -23.34 -12.96 -3.39
N ASP A 187 -24.17 -12.48 -2.45
CA ASP A 187 -23.86 -11.27 -1.67
C ASP A 187 -22.55 -11.39 -0.85
N LEU A 188 -22.27 -12.58 -0.28
CA LEU A 188 -21.04 -12.82 0.50
C LEU A 188 -19.78 -12.81 -0.38
N PHE A 189 -19.84 -13.41 -1.57
CA PHE A 189 -18.73 -13.37 -2.54
C PHE A 189 -18.46 -11.94 -3.01
N LEU A 190 -19.51 -11.17 -3.30
CA LEU A 190 -19.36 -9.78 -3.72
C LEU A 190 -18.72 -8.91 -2.63
N LEU A 191 -19.11 -9.11 -1.36
CA LEU A 191 -18.46 -8.48 -0.21
C LEU A 191 -16.99 -8.93 -0.03
N GLY A 192 -16.67 -10.19 -0.36
CA GLY A 192 -15.30 -10.73 -0.41
C GLY A 192 -14.43 -10.08 -1.49
N ILE A 193 -14.95 -9.95 -2.71
CA ILE A 193 -14.25 -9.25 -3.81
C ILE A 193 -13.95 -7.80 -3.41
N ILE A 194 -14.95 -7.08 -2.89
CA ILE A 194 -14.78 -5.70 -2.43
C ILE A 194 -13.69 -5.62 -1.35
N TYR A 195 -13.66 -6.57 -0.42
CA TYR A 195 -12.63 -6.64 0.62
C TYR A 195 -11.22 -6.74 0.05
N TYR A 196 -10.97 -7.73 -0.83
CA TYR A 196 -9.64 -7.98 -1.37
C TYR A 196 -9.18 -6.83 -2.27
N ILE A 197 -10.08 -6.23 -3.06
CA ILE A 197 -9.81 -5.04 -3.86
C ILE A 197 -9.46 -3.86 -2.96
N ALA A 198 -10.30 -3.54 -1.97
CA ALA A 198 -10.08 -2.40 -1.09
C ALA A 198 -8.77 -2.53 -0.30
N LYS A 199 -8.48 -3.73 0.23
CA LYS A 199 -7.24 -4.02 0.97
C LYS A 199 -6.01 -3.86 0.07
N THR A 200 -6.04 -4.43 -1.13
CA THR A 200 -4.91 -4.35 -2.08
C THR A 200 -4.71 -2.91 -2.54
N ALA A 201 -5.79 -2.22 -2.91
CA ALA A 201 -5.75 -0.81 -3.31
C ALA A 201 -5.17 0.08 -2.21
N LEU A 202 -5.53 -0.15 -0.95
CA LEU A 202 -4.99 0.58 0.20
C LEU A 202 -3.47 0.41 0.32
N ILE A 203 -2.95 -0.80 0.14
CA ILE A 203 -1.50 -1.08 0.16
C ILE A 203 -0.81 -0.29 -0.95
N PHE A 204 -1.24 -0.45 -2.21
CA PHE A 204 -0.65 0.23 -3.36
C PHE A 204 -0.73 1.75 -3.25
N TRP A 205 -1.90 2.28 -2.87
CA TRP A 205 -2.11 3.71 -2.69
C TRP A 205 -1.15 4.31 -1.65
N THR A 206 -0.99 3.62 -0.51
CA THR A 206 -0.13 4.11 0.58
C THR A 206 1.34 4.08 0.16
N CYS A 207 1.79 3.00 -0.50
CA CYS A 207 3.14 2.90 -1.04
C CYS A 207 3.44 3.96 -2.10
N GLU A 208 2.56 4.10 -3.09
CA GLU A 208 2.72 5.05 -4.20
C GLU A 208 2.75 6.50 -3.69
N THR A 209 1.82 6.87 -2.82
CA THR A 209 1.79 8.23 -2.29
C THR A 209 2.98 8.55 -1.39
N THR A 210 3.55 7.56 -0.71
CA THR A 210 4.76 7.73 0.11
C THR A 210 6.01 7.87 -0.75
N LYS A 211 6.12 7.07 -1.81
CA LYS A 211 7.17 7.19 -2.83
C LYS A 211 7.15 8.57 -3.49
N ASN A 212 5.96 9.04 -3.88
CA ASN A 212 5.80 10.37 -4.50
C ASN A 212 6.18 11.49 -3.54
N GLN A 213 5.80 11.40 -2.25
CA GLN A 213 6.23 12.36 -1.23
C GLN A 213 7.75 12.37 -1.04
N ALA A 214 8.41 11.21 -1.07
CA ALA A 214 9.86 11.12 -0.97
C ALA A 214 10.57 11.71 -2.21
N GLN A 215 9.96 11.59 -3.40
CA GLN A 215 10.48 12.20 -4.63
C GLN A 215 10.30 13.74 -4.62
N GLU A 216 9.21 14.25 -4.04
CA GLU A 216 8.96 15.68 -3.92
C GLU A 216 10.10 16.41 -3.16
N ILE A 217 10.64 15.78 -2.11
CA ILE A 217 11.80 16.32 -1.37
C ILE A 217 12.96 16.64 -2.31
N ARG A 218 13.22 15.77 -3.29
CA ARG A 218 14.30 15.99 -4.26
C ARG A 218 14.04 17.25 -5.10
N THR A 219 12.80 17.46 -5.53
CA THR A 219 12.43 18.68 -6.28
C THR A 219 12.60 19.92 -5.42
N THR A 220 12.11 19.90 -4.18
CA THR A 220 12.27 21.00 -3.23
C THR A 220 13.75 21.33 -2.97
N ILE A 221 14.63 20.33 -2.81
CA ILE A 221 16.07 20.58 -2.63
C ILE A 221 16.69 21.23 -3.86
N HIS A 222 16.35 20.79 -5.07
CA HIS A 222 16.84 21.43 -6.28
C HIS A 222 16.38 22.89 -6.39
N ASP A 223 15.15 23.19 -6.00
CA ASP A 223 14.64 24.57 -5.97
C ASP A 223 15.38 25.41 -4.93
N VAL A 224 15.63 24.88 -3.72
CA VAL A 224 16.41 25.58 -2.68
C VAL A 224 17.85 25.83 -3.18
N LEU A 225 18.47 24.83 -3.80
CA LEU A 225 19.83 24.91 -4.33
C LEU A 225 19.97 25.99 -5.41
N ASN A 226 18.95 26.18 -6.24
CA ASN A 226 18.93 27.22 -7.26
C ASN A 226 18.69 28.62 -6.68
N SER A 227 17.99 28.71 -5.54
CA SER A 227 17.69 29.99 -4.88
C SER A 227 18.83 30.52 -3.98
N THR A 228 19.77 29.68 -3.55
CA THR A 228 20.81 30.10 -2.58
C THR A 228 22.11 30.51 -3.27
N ARG A 229 22.65 31.68 -2.88
CA ARG A 229 23.97 32.16 -3.31
C ARG A 229 25.08 31.86 -2.30
N ASP A 230 24.73 31.55 -1.05
CA ASP A 230 25.68 31.24 0.01
C ASP A 230 26.39 29.90 -0.25
N LYS A 231 27.70 29.97 -0.51
CA LYS A 231 28.56 28.81 -0.78
C LYS A 231 28.46 27.70 0.28
N PRO A 232 28.55 27.96 1.60
CA PRO A 232 28.50 26.87 2.59
C PRO A 232 27.12 26.19 2.67
N ILE A 233 26.03 26.93 2.44
CA ILE A 233 24.68 26.37 2.39
C ILE A 233 24.51 25.53 1.11
N LYS A 234 25.04 26.01 -0.01
CA LYS A 234 25.04 25.31 -1.28
C LYS A 234 25.80 23.98 -1.20
N ASP A 235 26.96 23.95 -0.56
CA ASP A 235 27.77 22.74 -0.39
C ASP A 235 27.02 21.67 0.43
N GLU A 236 26.34 22.05 1.53
CA GLU A 236 25.55 21.10 2.33
C GLU A 236 24.30 20.60 1.57
N LEU A 237 23.62 21.46 0.81
CA LEU A 237 22.49 21.07 -0.03
C LEU A 237 22.89 20.14 -1.17
N GLN A 238 24.06 20.34 -1.78
CA GLN A 238 24.62 19.40 -2.76
C GLN A 238 24.87 18.03 -2.13
N LEU A 239 25.42 18.00 -0.91
CA LEU A 239 25.65 16.76 -0.19
C LEU A 239 24.34 16.05 0.17
N PHE A 240 23.29 16.80 0.52
CA PHE A 240 21.95 16.24 0.73
C PHE A 240 21.35 15.72 -0.60
N SER A 241 21.46 16.47 -1.69
CA SER A 241 21.01 16.03 -3.02
C SER A 241 21.70 14.74 -3.47
N LEU A 242 23.00 14.60 -3.18
CA LEU A 242 23.76 13.38 -3.48
C LEU A 242 23.22 12.19 -2.66
N GLN A 243 22.94 12.40 -1.38
CA GLN A 243 22.36 11.35 -0.53
C GLN A 243 20.97 10.89 -1.02
N LEU A 244 20.12 11.81 -1.47
CA LEU A 244 18.83 11.48 -2.07
C LEU A 244 18.96 10.63 -3.34
N LEU A 245 20.03 10.83 -4.11
CA LEU A 245 20.29 10.06 -5.32
C LEU A 245 20.67 8.60 -4.99
N HIS A 246 21.39 8.39 -3.88
CA HIS A 246 21.74 7.05 -3.39
C HIS A 246 20.56 6.32 -2.73
N TYR A 247 19.71 7.04 -1.99
CA TYR A 247 18.55 6.45 -1.31
C TYR A 247 17.27 6.54 -2.15
N LYS A 248 17.07 5.56 -3.04
CA LYS A 248 15.79 5.39 -3.73
C LYS A 248 14.77 4.77 -2.76
N ASN A 249 13.83 5.58 -2.29
CA ASN A 249 12.71 5.15 -1.44
C ASN A 249 11.65 4.38 -2.25
N ILE A 250 12.00 3.16 -2.65
CA ILE A 250 11.14 2.24 -3.41
C ILE A 250 10.58 1.22 -2.44
N PHE A 251 9.27 1.00 -2.47
CA PHE A 251 8.62 -0.11 -1.75
C PHE A 251 8.68 -1.38 -2.61
N SER A 252 9.16 -2.47 -2.04
CA SER A 252 9.37 -3.71 -2.79
C SER A 252 8.80 -4.95 -2.09
N ALA A 253 8.19 -5.81 -2.91
CA ALA A 253 7.73 -7.14 -2.57
C ALA A 253 8.62 -8.18 -3.28
N LYS A 254 9.72 -8.59 -2.62
CA LYS A 254 10.59 -9.71 -3.03
C LYS A 254 11.17 -9.57 -4.45
N GLY A 255 11.43 -8.33 -4.86
CA GLY A 255 11.95 -7.99 -6.20
C GLY A 255 10.96 -7.24 -7.09
N PHE A 256 9.66 -7.28 -6.76
CA PHE A 256 8.64 -6.48 -7.45
C PHE A 256 8.51 -5.12 -6.78
N ASN A 257 8.36 -4.06 -7.58
CA ASN A 257 8.05 -2.73 -7.05
C ASN A 257 6.55 -2.65 -6.76
N VAL A 258 6.20 -2.24 -5.54
CA VAL A 258 4.79 -2.04 -5.16
C VAL A 258 4.40 -0.62 -5.60
N ASP A 259 4.13 -0.48 -6.90
CA ASP A 259 3.78 0.79 -7.55
C ASP A 259 2.52 0.69 -8.40
N ALA A 260 2.04 1.83 -8.89
CA ALA A 260 0.84 1.91 -9.72
C ALA A 260 0.95 1.03 -10.99
N THR A 261 2.15 0.87 -11.56
CA THR A 261 2.37 0.01 -12.73
C THR A 261 2.08 -1.45 -12.38
N PHE A 262 2.59 -1.92 -11.24
CA PHE A 262 2.32 -3.29 -10.81
C PHE A 262 0.83 -3.52 -10.49
N LEU A 263 0.13 -2.53 -9.94
CA LEU A 263 -1.31 -2.58 -9.76
C LEU A 263 -2.06 -2.73 -11.10
N VAL A 264 -1.66 -1.98 -12.13
CA VAL A 264 -2.24 -2.10 -13.49
C VAL A 264 -2.02 -3.50 -14.05
N THR A 265 -0.82 -4.07 -13.87
CA THR A 265 -0.53 -5.46 -14.27
C THR A 265 -1.47 -6.45 -13.58
N ILE A 266 -1.68 -6.33 -12.27
CA ILE A 266 -2.59 -7.21 -11.51
C ILE A 266 -4.02 -7.11 -12.05
N VAL A 267 -4.52 -5.89 -12.26
CA VAL A 267 -5.87 -5.67 -12.82
C VAL A 267 -5.98 -6.26 -14.23
N GLY A 268 -4.95 -6.09 -15.06
CA GLY A 268 -4.87 -6.70 -16.38
C GLY A 268 -4.88 -8.24 -16.33
N THR A 269 -4.15 -8.83 -15.39
CA THR A 269 -4.13 -10.28 -15.16
C THR A 269 -5.50 -10.80 -14.72
N ILE A 270 -6.16 -10.15 -13.75
CA ILE A 270 -7.52 -10.48 -13.32
C ILE A 270 -8.47 -10.42 -14.53
N THR A 271 -8.46 -9.32 -15.28
CA THR A 271 -9.34 -9.14 -16.46
C THR A 271 -9.11 -10.20 -17.52
N THR A 272 -7.85 -10.57 -17.76
CA THR A 272 -7.49 -11.61 -18.74
C THR A 272 -8.02 -12.97 -18.31
N TYR A 273 -7.84 -13.35 -17.04
CA TYR A 273 -8.41 -14.58 -16.51
C TYR A 273 -9.94 -14.58 -16.58
N MET A 274 -10.60 -13.47 -16.28
CA MET A 274 -12.06 -13.35 -16.44
C MET A 274 -12.52 -13.63 -17.86
N LEU A 275 -11.87 -13.03 -18.85
CA LEU A 275 -12.22 -13.23 -20.26
C LEU A 275 -12.01 -14.68 -20.68
N ILE A 276 -10.91 -15.30 -20.26
CA ILE A 276 -10.61 -16.71 -20.55
C ILE A 276 -11.68 -17.61 -19.92
N THR A 277 -11.99 -17.41 -18.64
CA THR A 277 -13.03 -18.15 -17.94
C THR A 277 -14.38 -18.03 -18.65
N LEU A 278 -14.78 -16.81 -19.03
CA LEU A 278 -16.02 -16.58 -19.75
C LEU A 278 -16.06 -17.30 -21.10
N GLN A 279 -14.96 -17.26 -21.86
CA GLN A 279 -14.85 -17.96 -23.14
C GLN A 279 -14.99 -19.47 -23.00
N PHE A 280 -14.31 -20.08 -22.01
CA PHE A 280 -14.44 -21.51 -21.74
C PHE A 280 -15.85 -21.89 -21.31
N LEU A 281 -16.49 -21.06 -20.48
CA LEU A 281 -17.86 -21.28 -20.01
C LEU A 281 -18.89 -21.23 -21.15
N ILE A 282 -18.73 -20.31 -22.09
CA ILE A 282 -19.57 -20.24 -23.30
C ILE A 282 -19.33 -21.47 -24.20
N MET A 283 -18.08 -21.88 -24.36
CA MET A 283 -17.69 -23.00 -25.22
C MET A 283 -18.21 -24.36 -24.71
N SER A 284 -18.18 -24.61 -23.40
CA SER A 284 -18.65 -25.86 -22.82
C SER A 284 -20.14 -26.07 -23.10
N HIS A 285 -20.97 -25.05 -22.91
CA HIS A 285 -22.41 -25.15 -23.13
C HIS A 285 -22.76 -25.38 -24.61
N SER A 286 -22.03 -24.76 -25.56
CA SER A 286 -22.25 -25.01 -26.98
C SER A 286 -22.04 -26.48 -27.38
N CYS A 287 -21.29 -27.25 -26.60
CA CYS A 287 -21.14 -28.69 -26.81
C CYS A 287 -22.34 -29.49 -26.29
N ASP A 288 -22.97 -29.04 -25.20
CA ASP A 288 -24.16 -29.68 -24.60
C ASP A 288 -25.45 -29.42 -25.40
N THR A 289 -25.53 -28.32 -26.16
CA THR A 289 -26.72 -27.98 -26.96
C THR A 289 -26.80 -28.65 -28.34
N LYS A 290 -25.94 -29.65 -28.63
CA LYS A 290 -26.09 -30.42 -29.89
C LYS A 290 -27.36 -31.27 -29.83
N PRO A 291 -28.33 -31.10 -30.75
CA PRO A 291 -29.54 -31.91 -30.74
C PRO A 291 -29.18 -33.37 -31.03
N VAL A 292 -29.74 -34.28 -30.22
CA VAL A 292 -29.83 -35.70 -30.57
C VAL A 292 -30.55 -35.78 -31.91
N THR A 293 -29.80 -35.93 -33.01
CA THR A 293 -30.36 -36.33 -34.29
C THR A 293 -31.00 -37.69 -34.07
N ASN A 294 -32.34 -37.70 -33.97
CA ASN A 294 -33.16 -38.91 -34.07
C ASN A 294 -32.77 -39.65 -35.34
N MET A 295 -31.94 -40.68 -35.20
CA MET A 295 -31.64 -41.63 -36.26
C MET A 295 -32.77 -42.67 -36.27
N SER A 296 -33.99 -42.20 -36.52
CA SER A 296 -35.13 -43.04 -36.86
C SER A 296 -35.48 -42.85 -38.33
N ASN A 297 -35.51 -43.98 -39.04
CA ASN A 297 -36.02 -44.21 -40.39
C ASN A 297 -35.03 -44.05 -41.56
N ILE A 298 -34.25 -45.12 -41.80
CA ILE A 298 -34.14 -45.66 -43.15
C ILE A 298 -34.30 -47.19 -43.05
N ILE A 299 -35.54 -47.67 -43.23
CA ILE A 299 -35.82 -49.05 -43.63
C ILE A 299 -35.83 -49.04 -45.15
N SER A 300 -34.96 -49.84 -45.76
CA SER A 300 -35.12 -50.38 -47.11
C SER A 300 -34.68 -51.83 -47.09
#